data_AF-A0A7S3AFS2-F1
#
_entry.id   AF-A0A7S3AFS2-F1
#
_cell.length_a   1.000
_cell.length_b   1.000
_cell.length_c   1.000
_cell.angle_alpha   90.00
_cell.angle_beta   90.00
_cell.angle_gamma   90.00
#
_symmetry.space_group_name_H-M   'P 1'
#
loop_
_entity.id
_entity.type
_entity.pdbx_description
1 polymer ?
#
loop_
_entity_poly.entity_id
_entity_poly.type
_entity_poly.pdbx_seq_one_letter_code
_entity_poly.pdbx_strand_id
1 'polypeptide(L)'
;AKEARPHDPNALLAYCNAFFFANSVKGVLTAATTGSGLKFKANAKELIARYPKLDGGVGHCYLGAFYLMAPWPIKNERLAKQHLHAAHKIVQSRRNCYYLGVMYYRLGDRAAAAPFFRAATKAACNSPSERDFGDFILKEAADALRVCES
;
A
#
# COMPACT_ATOMS: atom_id res chain seq x y z
N ALA A 1 3.34 13.54 -17.97
CA ALA A 1 1.96 13.14 -17.59
C ALA A 1 1.36 14.08 -16.54
N LYS A 2 1.91 14.13 -15.31
CA LYS A 2 1.44 15.03 -14.24
C LYS A 2 1.47 16.52 -14.64
N GLU A 3 2.55 16.99 -15.28
CA GLU A 3 2.68 18.40 -15.70
C GLU A 3 1.69 18.79 -16.80
N ALA A 4 1.40 17.88 -17.73
CA ALA A 4 0.43 18.10 -18.80
C ALA A 4 -1.04 18.09 -18.30
N ARG A 5 -1.31 17.47 -17.14
CA ARG A 5 -2.64 17.35 -16.54
C ARG A 5 -2.57 17.51 -15.01
N PRO A 6 -2.27 18.72 -14.49
CA PRO A 6 -1.93 18.94 -13.07
C PRO A 6 -3.08 18.73 -12.09
N HIS A 7 -4.33 18.71 -12.57
CA HIS A 7 -5.55 18.52 -11.78
C HIS A 7 -6.26 17.19 -12.02
N ASP A 8 -5.73 16.33 -12.88
CA ASP A 8 -6.29 15.00 -13.14
C ASP A 8 -5.80 14.01 -12.07
N PRO A 9 -6.69 13.48 -11.19
CA PRO A 9 -6.31 12.55 -10.15
C PRO A 9 -5.72 11.24 -10.71
N ASN A 10 -6.19 10.78 -11.87
CA ASN A 10 -5.69 9.57 -12.51
C ASN A 10 -4.28 9.77 -13.08
N ALA A 11 -3.98 10.97 -13.58
CA ALA A 11 -2.63 11.32 -14.01
C ALA A 11 -1.64 11.33 -12.84
N LEU A 12 -2.05 11.85 -11.67
CA LEU A 12 -1.22 11.83 -10.46
C LEU A 12 -1.04 10.41 -9.91
N LEU A 13 -2.10 9.59 -9.92
CA LEU A 13 -2.04 8.18 -9.51
C LEU A 13 -1.09 7.37 -10.42
N ALA A 14 -1.25 7.47 -11.73
CA ALA A 14 -0.37 6.80 -12.69
C ALA A 14 1.10 7.21 -12.51
N TYR A 15 1.35 8.50 -12.27
CA TYR A 15 2.69 9.00 -11.99
C TYR A 15 3.25 8.44 -10.67
N CYS A 16 2.45 8.35 -9.62
CA CYS A 16 2.86 7.76 -8.35
C CYS A 16 3.20 6.26 -8.49
N ASN A 17 2.35 5.50 -9.20
CA ASN A 17 2.59 4.09 -9.54
C ASN A 17 3.91 3.89 -10.29
N ALA A 18 4.21 4.72 -11.28
CA ALA A 18 5.46 4.63 -12.04
C ALA A 18 6.69 4.72 -11.12
N PHE A 19 6.68 5.62 -10.13
CA PHE A 19 7.76 5.72 -9.15
C PHE A 19 7.82 4.53 -8.19
N PHE A 20 6.67 3.93 -7.83
CA PHE A 20 6.64 2.72 -7.03
C PHE A 20 7.37 1.57 -7.73
N PHE A 21 7.04 1.28 -8.99
CA PHE A 21 7.71 0.24 -9.78
C PHE A 21 9.17 0.58 -10.11
N ALA A 22 9.48 1.84 -10.40
CA ALA A 22 10.87 2.25 -10.59
C ALA A 22 11.74 2.08 -9.33
N ASN A 23 11.11 2.05 -8.15
CA ASN A 23 11.77 1.75 -6.88
C ASN A 23 11.86 0.24 -6.61
N SER A 24 10.91 -0.58 -7.08
CA SER A 24 10.94 -2.03 -6.85
C SER A 24 12.07 -2.76 -7.59
N VAL A 25 12.58 -2.17 -8.69
CA VAL A 25 13.74 -2.68 -9.43
C VAL A 25 15.09 -2.24 -8.83
N LYS A 26 15.07 -1.31 -7.88
CA LYS A 26 16.26 -0.86 -7.15
C LYS A 26 16.34 -1.65 -5.84
N GLY A 27 17.55 -2.02 -5.41
CA GLY A 27 17.72 -2.62 -4.09
C GLY A 27 17.04 -1.77 -3.00
N VAL A 28 16.43 -2.42 -2.00
CA VAL A 28 15.56 -1.79 -0.97
C VAL A 28 16.19 -0.54 -0.35
N LEU A 29 17.51 -0.57 -0.13
CA LEU A 29 18.27 0.57 0.42
C LEU A 29 18.29 1.76 -0.55
N THR A 30 18.70 1.53 -1.80
CA THR A 30 18.77 2.54 -2.86
C THR A 30 17.38 3.09 -3.21
N ALA A 31 16.36 2.25 -3.21
CA ALA A 31 14.98 2.67 -3.44
C ALA A 31 14.45 3.63 -2.37
N ALA A 32 14.83 3.41 -1.10
CA ALA A 32 14.36 4.21 0.03
C ALA A 32 15.13 5.53 0.21
N THR A 33 16.41 5.58 -0.18
CA THR A 33 17.29 6.74 0.07
C THR A 33 17.57 7.60 -1.17
N THR A 34 17.23 7.13 -2.37
CA THR A 34 17.42 7.94 -3.59
C THR A 34 16.24 8.87 -3.88
N GLY A 35 16.46 9.83 -4.78
CA GLY A 35 15.45 10.80 -5.20
C GLY A 35 14.13 10.20 -5.67
N SER A 36 14.09 8.95 -6.15
CA SER A 36 12.85 8.28 -6.54
C SER A 36 12.00 7.82 -5.35
N GLY A 37 12.62 7.42 -4.23
CA GLY A 37 11.90 7.11 -2.97
C GLY A 37 11.30 8.36 -2.32
N LEU A 38 12.07 9.45 -2.29
CA LEU A 38 11.60 10.74 -1.75
C LEU A 38 10.46 11.32 -2.62
N LYS A 39 10.58 11.25 -3.94
CA LYS A 39 9.51 11.67 -4.87
C LYS A 39 8.26 10.80 -4.73
N PHE A 40 8.41 9.49 -4.56
CA PHE A 40 7.28 8.60 -4.31
C PHE A 40 6.52 9.00 -3.04
N LYS A 41 7.24 9.19 -1.93
CA LYS A 41 6.67 9.65 -0.66
C LYS A 41 5.97 11.01 -0.78
N ALA A 42 6.58 11.96 -1.50
CA ALA A 42 5.98 13.28 -1.74
C ALA A 42 4.69 13.18 -2.57
N ASN A 43 4.69 12.39 -3.65
CA ASN A 43 3.49 12.16 -4.47
C ASN A 43 2.37 11.47 -3.68
N ALA A 44 2.70 10.51 -2.82
CA ALA A 44 1.71 9.84 -1.98
C ALA A 44 1.09 10.79 -0.94
N LYS A 45 1.89 11.70 -0.36
CA LYS A 45 1.37 12.79 0.49
C LYS A 45 0.47 13.75 -0.28
N GLU A 46 0.84 14.11 -1.50
CA GLU A 46 0.02 14.97 -2.36
C GLU A 46 -1.31 14.29 -2.73
N LEU A 47 -1.30 12.99 -3.03
CA LEU A 47 -2.51 12.20 -3.27
C LEU A 47 -3.46 12.24 -2.06
N ILE A 48 -2.93 12.06 -0.85
CA ILE A 48 -3.73 12.14 0.38
C ILE A 48 -4.32 13.54 0.57
N ALA A 49 -3.51 14.59 0.36
CA ALA A 49 -3.94 15.97 0.58
C ALA A 49 -5.02 16.40 -0.42
N ARG A 50 -4.90 16.01 -1.69
CA ARG A 50 -5.78 16.47 -2.77
C ARG A 50 -6.96 15.55 -3.02
N TYR A 51 -6.75 14.24 -2.90
CA TYR A 51 -7.73 13.22 -3.28
C TYR A 51 -7.76 12.07 -2.25
N PRO A 52 -8.13 12.34 -0.99
CA PRO A 52 -7.94 11.41 0.12
C PRO A 52 -8.64 10.05 -0.05
N LYS A 53 -9.74 10.00 -0.83
CA LYS A 53 -10.52 8.79 -1.10
C LYS A 53 -10.20 8.13 -2.44
N LEU A 54 -9.30 8.71 -3.25
CA LEU A 54 -8.99 8.20 -4.58
C LEU A 54 -8.52 6.76 -4.48
N ASP A 55 -9.10 5.90 -5.33
CA ASP A 55 -8.74 4.49 -5.41
C ASP A 55 -8.73 3.86 -4.01
N GLY A 56 -9.79 4.06 -3.21
CA GLY A 56 -9.90 3.46 -1.88
C GLY A 56 -8.86 3.95 -0.87
N GLY A 57 -8.36 5.18 -1.04
CA GLY A 57 -7.32 5.74 -0.16
C GLY A 57 -5.92 5.23 -0.48
N VAL A 58 -5.60 4.95 -1.76
CA VAL A 58 -4.34 4.33 -2.17
C VAL A 58 -3.08 5.10 -1.72
N GLY A 59 -3.15 6.43 -1.61
CA GLY A 59 -2.05 7.25 -1.09
C GLY A 59 -1.66 6.85 0.34
N HIS A 60 -2.62 6.46 1.17
CA HIS A 60 -2.36 5.90 2.49
C HIS A 60 -1.73 4.50 2.41
N CYS A 61 -2.16 3.63 1.49
CA CYS A 61 -1.51 2.33 1.26
C CYS A 61 -0.03 2.50 0.89
N TYR A 62 0.28 3.42 -0.02
CA TYR A 62 1.64 3.72 -0.45
C TYR A 62 2.54 4.18 0.69
N LEU A 63 2.10 5.15 1.50
CA LEU A 63 2.89 5.58 2.66
C LEU A 63 3.01 4.48 3.71
N GLY A 64 1.94 3.73 3.95
CA GLY A 64 1.92 2.60 4.86
C GLY A 64 2.98 1.55 4.50
N ALA A 65 2.98 1.10 3.25
CA ALA A 65 3.94 0.14 2.73
C ALA A 65 5.37 0.71 2.72
N PHE A 66 5.55 1.98 2.33
CA PHE A 66 6.86 2.65 2.35
C PHE A 66 7.48 2.62 3.74
N TYR A 67 6.75 3.07 4.78
CA TYR A 67 7.28 3.11 6.14
C TYR A 67 7.51 1.72 6.74
N LEU A 68 6.74 0.71 6.32
CA LEU A 68 6.91 -0.67 6.78
C LEU A 68 8.14 -1.35 6.17
N MET A 69 8.38 -1.12 4.87
CA MET A 69 9.39 -1.84 4.10
C MET A 69 10.72 -1.09 3.98
N ALA A 70 10.76 0.20 4.29
CA ALA A 70 11.99 0.96 4.30
C ALA A 70 13.01 0.38 5.31
N PRO A 71 14.33 0.50 5.04
CA PRO A 71 15.37 0.15 5.99
C PRO A 71 15.44 1.14 7.16
N TRP A 72 16.11 0.78 8.24
CA TRP A 72 16.50 1.74 9.27
C TRP A 72 17.45 2.81 8.67
N PRO A 73 17.32 4.11 9.01
CA PRO A 73 16.42 4.71 10.01
C PRO A 73 15.07 5.18 9.45
N ILE A 74 14.75 4.91 8.18
CA ILE A 74 13.51 5.38 7.53
C ILE A 74 12.29 4.56 7.98
N LYS A 75 12.48 3.27 8.29
CA LYS A 75 11.46 2.37 8.80
C LYS A 75 10.71 3.01 9.96
N ASN A 76 9.37 3.04 9.90
CA ASN A 76 8.54 3.60 10.96
C ASN A 76 7.21 2.84 11.08
N GLU A 77 7.18 1.84 11.96
CA GLU A 77 6.04 0.93 12.12
C GLU A 77 4.78 1.67 12.63
N ARG A 78 4.96 2.69 13.47
CA ARG A 78 3.85 3.52 13.96
C ARG A 78 3.17 4.27 12.82
N LEU A 79 3.95 4.94 11.95
CA LEU A 79 3.41 5.63 10.78
C LEU A 79 2.80 4.64 9.77
N ALA A 80 3.44 3.48 9.57
CA ALA A 80 2.89 2.43 8.71
C ALA A 80 1.49 2.02 9.18
N LYS A 81 1.34 1.72 10.48
CA LYS A 81 0.06 1.38 11.09
C LYS A 81 -0.98 2.48 10.94
N GLN A 82 -0.61 3.73 11.22
CA GLN A 82 -1.52 4.88 11.08
C GLN A 82 -2.07 5.01 9.66
N HIS A 83 -1.20 4.93 8.64
CA HIS A 83 -1.64 5.06 7.26
C HIS A 83 -2.46 3.86 6.78
N LEU A 84 -2.04 2.62 7.06
CA LEU A 84 -2.79 1.44 6.60
C LEU A 84 -4.19 1.33 7.23
N HIS A 85 -4.31 1.67 8.52
CA HIS A 85 -5.63 1.77 9.16
C HIS A 85 -6.48 2.91 8.59
N ALA A 86 -5.88 4.05 8.22
CA ALA A 86 -6.61 5.13 7.56
C ALA A 86 -7.17 4.70 6.19
N ALA A 87 -6.39 3.97 5.38
CA ALA A 87 -6.87 3.41 4.11
C ALA A 87 -8.05 2.44 4.33
N HIS A 88 -7.90 1.52 5.29
CA HIS A 88 -8.94 0.53 5.60
C HIS A 88 -10.23 1.18 6.14
N LYS A 89 -10.14 2.29 6.87
CA LYS A 89 -11.30 3.08 7.31
C LYS A 89 -12.02 3.77 6.14
N ILE A 90 -11.32 4.12 5.07
CA ILE A 90 -11.94 4.69 3.86
C ILE A 90 -12.72 3.61 3.12
N VAL A 91 -12.11 2.43 2.92
CA VAL A 91 -12.78 1.26 2.34
C VAL A 91 -12.09 -0.02 2.77
N GLN A 92 -12.90 -1.02 3.11
CA GLN A 92 -12.43 -2.37 3.45
C GLN A 92 -12.29 -3.24 2.19
N SER A 93 -11.54 -2.75 1.20
CA SER A 93 -11.28 -3.49 -0.03
C SER A 93 -10.28 -4.63 0.17
N ARG A 94 -10.20 -5.55 -0.78
CA ARG A 94 -9.23 -6.66 -0.78
C ARG A 94 -7.81 -6.19 -0.48
N ARG A 95 -7.32 -5.19 -1.21
CA ARG A 95 -5.98 -4.59 -1.03
C ARG A 95 -5.80 -3.99 0.35
N ASN A 96 -6.78 -3.25 0.85
CA ASN A 96 -6.65 -2.56 2.13
C ASN A 96 -6.65 -3.56 3.30
N CYS A 97 -7.49 -4.60 3.23
CA CYS A 97 -7.45 -5.73 4.16
C CYS A 97 -6.10 -6.45 4.07
N TYR A 98 -5.64 -6.78 2.86
CA TYR A 98 -4.39 -7.48 2.64
C TYR A 98 -3.18 -6.74 3.23
N TYR A 99 -3.04 -5.44 3.00
CA TYR A 99 -1.92 -4.69 3.54
C TYR A 99 -1.93 -4.58 5.07
N LEU A 100 -3.10 -4.55 5.72
CA LEU A 100 -3.16 -4.67 7.18
C LEU A 100 -2.68 -6.06 7.64
N GLY A 101 -3.09 -7.12 6.96
CA GLY A 101 -2.60 -8.48 7.21
C GLY A 101 -1.07 -8.55 7.08
N VAL A 102 -0.51 -8.06 5.97
CA VAL A 102 0.95 -8.00 5.73
C VAL A 102 1.66 -7.23 6.82
N MET A 103 1.11 -6.09 7.25
CA MET A 103 1.70 -5.29 8.33
C MET A 103 1.79 -6.09 9.63
N TYR A 104 0.68 -6.64 10.13
CA TYR A 104 0.70 -7.42 11.37
C TYR A 104 1.59 -8.65 11.26
N TYR A 105 1.55 -9.35 10.12
CA TYR A 105 2.41 -10.51 9.85
C TYR A 105 3.90 -10.14 9.91
N ARG A 106 4.30 -9.04 9.26
CA ARG A 106 5.68 -8.54 9.27
C ARG A 106 6.16 -8.08 10.64
N LEU A 107 5.24 -7.66 11.50
CA LEU A 107 5.52 -7.31 12.90
C LEU A 107 5.53 -8.53 13.83
N GLY A 108 5.33 -9.74 13.30
CA GLY A 108 5.31 -10.99 14.07
C GLY A 108 3.99 -11.32 14.75
N ASP A 109 2.96 -10.48 14.59
CA ASP A 109 1.65 -10.67 15.20
C ASP A 109 0.71 -11.43 14.25
N ARG A 110 0.90 -12.76 14.18
CA ARG A 110 0.09 -13.63 13.32
C ARG A 110 -1.38 -13.64 13.71
N ALA A 111 -1.67 -13.55 15.01
CA ALA A 111 -3.04 -13.52 15.53
C ALA A 111 -3.80 -12.28 15.05
N ALA A 112 -3.17 -11.11 15.09
CA ALA A 112 -3.77 -9.89 14.54
C ALA A 112 -3.80 -9.88 13.01
N ALA A 113 -2.89 -10.57 12.33
CA ALA A 113 -2.86 -10.64 10.86
C ALA A 113 -4.00 -11.49 10.27
N ALA A 114 -4.30 -12.64 10.87
CA ALA A 114 -5.29 -13.61 10.40
C ALA A 114 -6.66 -13.01 10.03
N PRO A 115 -7.33 -12.19 10.87
CA PRO A 115 -8.63 -11.63 10.53
C PRO A 115 -8.58 -10.73 9.28
N PHE A 116 -7.48 -10.01 9.06
CA PHE A 116 -7.32 -9.15 7.89
C PHE A 116 -7.08 -9.95 6.61
N PHE A 117 -6.27 -11.02 6.67
CA PHE A 117 -6.11 -11.92 5.52
C PHE A 117 -7.44 -12.62 5.18
N ARG A 118 -8.19 -13.08 6.19
CA ARG A 118 -9.53 -13.65 5.99
C ARG A 118 -10.51 -12.64 5.38
N ALA A 119 -10.44 -11.37 5.78
CA ALA A 119 -11.24 -10.32 5.17
C ALA A 119 -10.81 -10.07 3.71
N ALA A 120 -9.50 -10.09 3.43
CA ALA A 120 -8.98 -9.91 2.07
C ALA A 120 -9.45 -11.00 1.10
N THR A 121 -9.53 -12.26 1.54
CA THR A 121 -10.01 -13.36 0.68
C THR A 121 -11.50 -13.26 0.33
N LYS A 122 -12.27 -12.50 1.11
CA LYS A 122 -13.72 -12.32 0.90
C LYS A 122 -14.07 -10.98 0.25
N ALA A 123 -13.26 -9.95 0.47
CA ALA A 123 -13.53 -8.61 -0.03
C ALA A 123 -13.38 -8.54 -1.56
N ALA A 124 -14.16 -7.66 -2.18
CA ALA A 124 -14.00 -7.27 -3.57
C ALA A 124 -12.88 -6.24 -3.74
N CYS A 125 -12.32 -6.18 -4.95
CA CYS A 125 -11.46 -5.07 -5.36
C CYS A 125 -12.28 -3.78 -5.51
N ASN A 126 -11.78 -2.66 -5.00
CA ASN A 126 -12.52 -1.39 -5.01
C ASN A 126 -12.36 -0.59 -6.30
N SER A 127 -11.30 -0.80 -7.07
CA SER A 127 -10.96 0.03 -8.23
C SER A 127 -10.43 -0.79 -9.41
N PRO A 128 -10.38 -0.21 -10.63
CA PRO A 128 -9.72 -0.84 -11.77
C PRO A 128 -8.26 -1.19 -11.50
N SER A 129 -7.49 -0.26 -10.93
CA SER A 129 -6.09 -0.49 -10.56
C SER A 129 -5.94 -1.63 -9.58
N GLU A 130 -6.81 -1.74 -8.57
CA GLU A 130 -6.79 -2.86 -7.62
C GLU A 130 -7.11 -4.20 -8.30
N ARG A 131 -7.96 -4.21 -9.32
CA ARG A 131 -8.29 -5.43 -10.07
C ARG A 131 -7.11 -5.97 -10.86
N ASP A 132 -6.23 -5.11 -11.37
CA ASP A 132 -5.05 -5.53 -12.16
C ASP A 132 -4.13 -6.51 -11.40
N PHE A 133 -4.13 -6.46 -10.07
CA PHE A 133 -3.37 -7.36 -9.20
C PHE A 133 -4.26 -8.05 -8.15
N GLY A 134 -5.57 -8.05 -8.35
CA GLY A 134 -6.56 -8.52 -7.38
C GLY A 134 -6.52 -10.03 -7.13
N ASP A 135 -6.21 -10.81 -8.16
CA ASP A 135 -6.10 -12.27 -8.08
C ASP A 135 -4.79 -12.68 -7.39
N PHE A 136 -3.71 -11.95 -7.65
CA PHE A 136 -2.45 -12.10 -6.93
C PHE A 136 -2.66 -11.85 -5.44
N ILE A 137 -3.32 -10.74 -5.06
CA ILE A 137 -3.62 -10.48 -3.64
C ILE A 137 -4.46 -11.59 -3.03
N LEU A 138 -5.49 -12.07 -3.74
CA LEU A 138 -6.37 -13.13 -3.24
C LEU A 138 -5.56 -14.39 -2.90
N LYS A 139 -4.68 -14.81 -3.82
CA LYS A 139 -3.81 -15.97 -3.63
C LYS A 139 -2.88 -15.77 -2.44
N GLU A 140 -2.13 -14.68 -2.39
CA GLU A 140 -1.17 -14.41 -1.31
C GLU A 140 -1.86 -14.26 0.05
N ALA A 141 -3.06 -13.67 0.09
CA ALA A 141 -3.85 -13.58 1.32
C ALA A 141 -4.30 -14.97 1.81
N ALA A 142 -4.70 -15.86 0.92
CA ALA A 142 -5.07 -17.22 1.27
C ALA A 142 -3.87 -18.02 1.78
N ASP A 143 -2.71 -17.87 1.15
CA ASP A 143 -1.47 -18.54 1.55
C ASP A 143 -1.00 -18.04 2.92
N ALA A 144 -0.99 -16.72 3.12
CA ALA A 144 -0.62 -16.12 4.41
C ALA A 144 -1.61 -16.47 5.52
N LEU A 145 -2.92 -16.55 5.23
CA LEU A 145 -3.93 -16.98 6.20
C LEU A 145 -3.64 -18.40 6.72
N ARG A 146 -3.29 -19.34 5.83
CA ARG A 146 -2.93 -20.71 6.22
C ARG A 146 -1.74 -20.74 7.18
N VAL A 147 -0.74 -19.89 6.96
CA VAL A 147 0.45 -19.79 7.83
C VAL A 147 0.14 -19.09 9.17
N CYS A 148 -0.83 -18.17 9.19
CA CYS A 148 -1.26 -17.52 10.42
C CYS A 148 -2.09 -18.44 11.32
N GLU A 149 -2.79 -19.42 10.74
CA GLU A 149 -3.68 -20.34 11.44
C GLU A 149 -3.05 -21.71 11.78
N SER A 150 -1.85 -21.98 11.25
CA SER A 150 -1.02 -23.14 11.63
C SER A 150 -0.21 -22.89 12.89
#